data_AF-G7W493-F1
#
_entry.id   AF-G7W493-F1
#
_cell.length_a   1.000
_cell.length_b   1.000
_cell.length_c   1.000
_cell.angle_alpha   90.00
_cell.angle_beta   90.00
_cell.angle_gamma   90.00
#
_symmetry.space_group_name_H-M   'P 1'
#
loop_
_entity.id
_entity.type
_entity.pdbx_description
1 polymer ?
#
loop_
_entity_poly.entity_id
_entity_poly.type
_entity_poly.pdbx_seq_one_letter_code
_entity_poly.pdbx_strand_id
1 'polypeptide(L)'
;MTQFIPCTRCKFRYVTPRARESFKQEKMAGEALLCLHCIAELTGKIIDQSGSLVDPHELEQSKRQQHIPRSSIEGCRPCMKKRRQ
;
A
#
# COMPACT_ATOMS: atom_id res chain seq x y z
N MET A 1 15.58 16.00 -14.41
CA MET A 1 14.39 16.23 -13.55
C MET A 1 13.23 15.43 -14.14
N THR A 2 12.76 14.40 -13.44
CA THR A 2 11.62 13.60 -13.90
C THR A 2 10.35 14.44 -13.74
N GLN A 3 9.70 14.84 -14.83
CA GLN A 3 8.42 15.53 -14.76
C GLN A 3 7.34 14.55 -14.31
N PHE A 4 6.74 14.82 -13.15
CA PHE A 4 5.65 14.02 -12.62
C PHE A 4 4.34 14.56 -13.18
N ILE A 5 3.61 13.74 -13.93
CA ILE A 5 2.32 14.11 -14.50
C ILE A 5 1.27 14.09 -13.36
N PRO A 6 0.49 15.16 -13.15
CA PRO A 6 -0.58 15.14 -12.15
C PRO A 6 -1.72 14.21 -12.59
N CYS A 7 -2.37 13.58 -11.62
CA CYS A 7 -3.55 12.74 -11.83
C CYS A 7 -4.69 13.59 -12.40
N THR A 8 -5.29 13.17 -13.51
CA THR A 8 -6.39 13.91 -14.16
C THR A 8 -7.66 13.94 -13.31
N ARG A 9 -7.89 12.91 -12.48
CA ARG A 9 -9.07 12.81 -11.62
C ARG A 9 -8.95 13.65 -10.36
N CYS A 10 -7.92 13.43 -9.54
CA CYS A 10 -7.80 14.12 -8.25
C CYS A 10 -6.98 15.40 -8.28
N LYS A 11 -6.16 15.63 -9.32
CA LYS A 11 -5.27 16.80 -9.51
C LYS A 11 -4.28 17.11 -8.38
N PHE A 12 -4.30 16.34 -7.30
CA PHE A 12 -3.48 16.52 -6.12
C PHE A 12 -2.26 15.60 -6.11
N ARG A 13 -2.42 14.35 -6.58
CA ARG A 13 -1.36 13.35 -6.61
C ARG A 13 -0.79 13.20 -8.01
N TYR A 14 0.41 12.65 -8.09
CA TYR A 14 1.08 12.38 -9.35
C TYR A 14 0.87 10.94 -9.84
N VAL A 15 0.97 10.79 -11.15
CA VAL A 15 1.04 9.51 -11.85
C VAL A 15 2.46 8.99 -11.74
N THR A 16 2.66 8.02 -10.87
CA THR A 16 3.96 7.33 -10.71
C THR A 16 4.12 6.23 -11.76
N PRO A 17 5.36 5.76 -12.03
CA PRO A 17 5.58 4.60 -12.91
C PRO A 17 4.75 3.38 -12.50
N ARG A 18 4.63 3.15 -11.19
CA ARG A 18 3.82 2.07 -10.63
C ARG A 18 2.33 2.26 -10.87
N ALA A 19 1.82 3.49 -10.78
CA ALA A 19 0.43 3.76 -11.15
C ALA A 19 0.15 3.43 -12.62
N ARG A 20 1.12 3.69 -13.52
CA ARG A 20 1.00 3.30 -14.93
C ARG A 20 1.02 1.79 -15.14
N GLU A 21 1.87 1.08 -14.41
CA GLU A 21 1.92 -0.38 -14.46
C GLU A 21 0.61 -0.99 -13.95
N SER A 22 0.12 -0.53 -12.80
CA SER A 22 -1.16 -0.94 -12.24
C SER A 22 -2.33 -0.63 -13.18
N PHE A 23 -2.36 0.53 -13.83
CA PHE A 23 -3.39 0.87 -14.81
C PHE A 23 -3.45 -0.15 -15.96
N LYS A 24 -2.28 -0.62 -16.44
CA LYS A 24 -2.19 -1.66 -17.48
C LYS A 24 -2.60 -3.03 -16.96
N GLN A 25 -2.19 -3.39 -15.74
CA GLN A 25 -2.56 -4.67 -15.11
C GLN A 25 -4.08 -4.79 -14.92
N GLU A 26 -4.72 -3.69 -14.53
CA GLU A 26 -6.18 -3.62 -14.36
C GLU A 26 -6.94 -3.54 -15.70
N LYS A 27 -6.23 -3.60 -16.84
CA LYS A 27 -6.77 -3.54 -18.20
C LYS A 27 -7.73 -2.35 -18.41
N MET A 28 -7.44 -1.22 -17.77
CA MET A 28 -8.26 -0.02 -17.89
C MET A 28 -8.15 0.54 -19.32
N ALA A 29 -9.27 1.01 -19.87
CA ALA A 29 -9.29 1.64 -21.17
C ALA A 29 -8.70 3.07 -21.13
N GLY A 30 -7.96 3.44 -22.16
CA GLY A 30 -7.43 4.80 -22.35
C GLY A 30 -6.01 5.00 -21.83
N GLU A 31 -5.66 6.26 -21.54
CA GLU A 31 -4.32 6.65 -21.11
C GLU A 31 -4.14 6.52 -19.60
N ALA A 32 -2.95 6.06 -19.18
CA ALA A 32 -2.58 5.88 -17.79
C ALA A 32 -2.27 7.21 -17.09
N LEU A 33 -3.31 8.03 -16.90
CA LEU A 33 -3.26 9.38 -16.32
C LEU A 33 -3.84 9.44 -14.90
N LEU A 34 -4.05 8.28 -14.28
CA LEU A 34 -4.56 8.17 -12.91
C LEU A 34 -3.44 7.85 -11.93
N CYS A 35 -3.52 8.44 -10.74
CA CYS A 35 -2.67 8.03 -9.63
C CYS A 35 -3.15 6.70 -9.04
N LEU A 36 -2.26 6.03 -8.32
CA LEU A 36 -2.53 4.72 -7.73
C LEU A 36 -3.79 4.70 -6.84
N HIS A 37 -4.08 5.80 -6.13
CA HIS A 37 -5.25 5.89 -5.24
C HIS A 37 -6.56 5.97 -6.02
N CYS A 38 -6.57 6.71 -7.14
CA CYS A 38 -7.76 6.77 -8.00
C CYS A 38 -8.00 5.44 -8.71
N ILE A 39 -6.94 4.71 -9.06
CA ILE A 39 -7.07 3.36 -9.61
C ILE A 39 -7.65 2.43 -8.56
N ALA A 40 -7.11 2.44 -7.32
CA ALA A 40 -7.63 1.66 -6.20
C ALA A 40 -9.13 1.88 -5.96
N GLU A 41 -9.56 3.14 -5.91
CA GLU A 41 -10.97 3.51 -5.74
C GLU A 41 -11.85 3.02 -6.91
N LEU A 42 -11.35 3.06 -8.14
CA LEU A 42 -12.08 2.59 -9.32
C LEU A 42 -12.21 1.08 -9.39
N THR A 43 -11.19 0.34 -8.96
CA THR A 43 -11.16 -1.12 -9.04
C THR A 43 -11.61 -1.81 -7.75
N GLY A 44 -11.93 -1.03 -6.71
CA GLY A 44 -12.30 -1.56 -5.39
C GLY A 44 -11.14 -2.21 -4.64
N LYS A 45 -9.89 -1.99 -5.10
CA LYS A 45 -8.67 -2.52 -4.51
C LYS A 45 -8.11 -1.59 -3.44
N ILE A 46 -7.16 -2.09 -2.67
CA ILE A 46 -6.41 -1.31 -1.69
C ILE A 46 -4.93 -1.30 -2.03
N ILE A 47 -4.23 -0.31 -1.49
CA ILE A 47 -2.78 -0.19 -1.64
C ILE A 47 -2.12 -0.87 -0.43
N ASP A 48 -1.31 -1.89 -0.68
CA ASP A 48 -0.56 -2.56 0.39
C ASP A 48 0.62 -1.70 0.89
N GLN A 49 1.29 -2.13 1.98
CA GLN A 49 2.43 -1.40 2.55
C GLN A 49 3.58 -1.25 1.56
N SER A 50 3.74 -2.21 0.66
CA SER A 50 4.72 -2.19 -0.42
C SER A 50 4.35 -1.20 -1.51
N GLY A 51 3.11 -0.72 -1.59
CA GLY A 51 2.61 0.22 -2.60
C GLY A 51 2.00 -0.42 -3.85
N SER A 52 1.62 -1.70 -3.82
CA SER A 52 0.91 -2.42 -4.89
C SER A 52 -0.60 -2.35 -4.68
N LEU A 53 -1.37 -2.45 -5.77
CA LEU A 53 -2.81 -2.70 -5.69
C LEU A 53 -3.06 -4.17 -5.42
N VAL A 54 -3.79 -4.47 -4.36
CA VAL A 54 -4.18 -5.82 -3.96
C VAL A 54 -5.67 -5.88 -3.69
N ASP A 55 -6.25 -7.07 -3.86
CA ASP A 55 -7.64 -7.25 -3.46
C ASP A 55 -7.78 -7.14 -1.93
N PRO A 56 -8.82 -6.49 -1.41
CA PRO A 56 -9.02 -6.38 0.04
C PRO A 56 -9.01 -7.74 0.75
N HIS A 57 -9.51 -8.80 0.10
CA HIS A 57 -9.54 -10.15 0.64
C HIS A 57 -8.14 -10.76 0.79
N GLU A 58 -7.21 -10.43 -0.11
CA GLU A 58 -5.82 -10.90 -0.03
C GLU A 58 -5.07 -10.28 1.15
N LEU A 59 -5.38 -9.02 1.49
CA LEU A 59 -4.76 -8.36 2.66
C LEU A 59 -5.28 -8.94 3.98
N GLU A 60 -6.54 -9.31 4.07
CA GLU A 60 -7.11 -10.01 5.24
C GLU A 60 -6.44 -11.37 5.46
N GLN A 61 -6.15 -12.11 4.38
CA GLN A 61 -5.41 -13.38 4.45
C GLN A 61 -3.95 -13.20 4.88
N SER A 62 -3.27 -12.16 4.39
CA SER A 62 -1.90 -11.82 4.81
C SER A 62 -1.82 -11.40 6.29
N LYS A 63 -2.81 -10.64 6.79
CA LYS A 63 -2.91 -10.30 8.22
C LYS A 63 -3.14 -11.52 9.11
N ARG A 64 -3.90 -12.52 8.65
CA ARG A 64 -4.07 -13.78 9.39
C ARG A 64 -2.77 -14.56 9.53
N GLN A 65 -1.86 -14.50 8.56
CA GLN A 65 -0.54 -15.15 8.65
C GLN A 65 0.43 -14.43 9.59
N GLN A 66 0.21 -13.14 9.88
CA GLN A 66 0.99 -12.38 10.86
C GLN A 66 0.48 -12.53 12.30
N HIS A 67 -0.48 -13.42 12.56
CA HIS A 67 -0.88 -13.78 13.91
C HIS A 67 0.21 -14.64 14.55
N ILE A 68 1.34 -14.03 14.90
CA ILE A 68 2.37 -14.60 15.77
C ILE A 68 1.64 -15.06 17.03
N PRO A 69 1.63 -16.36 17.34
CA PRO A 69 1.06 -16.84 18.59
C PRO A 69 1.76 -16.12 19.73
N ARG A 70 1.01 -15.43 20.59
CA ARG A 70 1.51 -14.79 21.83
C ARG A 70 2.14 -15.80 22.82
N SER A 71 2.20 -17.08 22.46
CA SER A 71 2.76 -18.17 23.25
C SER A 71 4.28 -18.34 23.14
N SER A 72 4.99 -17.52 22.36
CA SER A 72 6.47 -17.53 22.32
C SER A 72 7.12 -16.26 22.91
N ILE A 73 6.44 -15.58 23.83
CA ILE A 73 7.05 -14.53 24.67
C ILE A 73 7.35 -15.11 26.07
N GLU A 74 7.97 -16.29 26.12
CA GLU A 74 8.77 -16.66 27.29
C GLU A 74 10.18 -16.10 27.05
N GLY A 75 10.42 -14.86 27.47
CA GLY A 75 11.76 -14.26 27.43
C GLY A 75 11.91 -12.82 26.95
N CYS A 76 10.83 -12.03 26.81
CA CYS A 76 11.02 -10.60 26.53
C CYS A 76 11.55 -9.87 27.77
N ARG A 77 12.86 -9.65 27.82
CA ARG A 77 13.52 -8.77 28.80
C ARG A 77 12.89 -7.37 28.72
N PRO A 78 12.37 -6.80 29.82
CA PRO A 78 11.85 -5.43 29.79
C PRO A 78 13.03 -4.46 29.63
N CYS A 79 13.08 -3.75 28.50
CA CYS A 79 14.11 -2.74 28.20
C CYS A 79 13.93 -1.41 28.96
N MET A 80 13.26 -1.42 30.12
CA MET A 80 13.06 -0.23 30.96
C MET A 80 14.19 -0.12 32.00
N LYS A 81 15.43 0.07 31.55
CA LYS A 81 16.49 0.60 32.43
C LYS A 81 16.27 2.10 32.61
N LYS A 82 15.70 2.43 33.77
CA LYS A 82 15.68 3.73 34.46
C LYS A 82 16.66 4.78 33.90
N ARG A 83 16.14 5.90 33.38
CA ARG A 83 16.84 7.20 33.45
C ARG A 83 16.29 7.96 34.66
N ARG A 84 16.97 7.82 35.80
CA ARG A 84 16.95 8.80 36.90
C ARG A 84 18.40 9.04 37.32
N GLN A 85 18.93 10.17 36.90
CA GLN A 85 19.72 11.17 37.64
C GLN A 85 20.35 12.10 36.60
#